data_AF-A0A7W1JDQ6-F1
#
_entry.id   AF-A0A7W1JDQ6-F1
#
_cell.length_a   1.000
_cell.length_b   1.000
_cell.length_c   1.000
_cell.angle_alpha   90.00
_cell.angle_beta   90.00
_cell.angle_gamma   90.00
#
_symmetry.space_group_name_H-M   'P 1'
#
loop_
_entity.id
_entity.type
_entity.pdbx_description
1 polymer ?
#
loop_
_entity_poly.entity_id
_entity_poly.type
_entity_poly.pdbx_seq_one_letter_code
_entity_poly.pdbx_strand_id
1 'polypeptide(L)'
;MLKPMTKISPQLIELSSIASTGSVRASRPINNNFDARIKAEPRGSFPSTKNEAAGRHHEFSTAANNFSAVDLAVSRERTLEELKTIVRAIQAGVTDSWQLTDLIFYARHPEMVGVPLTKDHQESLDEWNSISALLVHPALNEAGDLIGANVMAGEVRGIEAVSAAFDRVAARDIGNLRAIGGGDTHRFDEIIARSVEWCPGLSPAVLKSLLAQESNFNPEVINKYGYAGIAQFGREAAREVGLHVGIAGSASDERLNPARAIPAAARLLNLKAQRLSEIAFSRYGQPNGAEFWKFVMAAYNGGEGTVALAMGHAYRTGLVQARGFGFVGPEAVSFARNYASKWENLKAGGLDSPLGQAAARYFPQLAEMKYHEIGNYPTQIMGRVIGARR
;
A
#
# COMPACT_ATOMS: atom_id res chain seq x y z
N MET A 1 29.11 -13.23 -61.67
CA MET A 1 28.81 -14.17 -60.57
C MET A 1 28.10 -13.38 -59.45
N LEU A 2 26.78 -13.31 -59.51
CA LEU A 2 25.92 -12.68 -58.50
C LEU A 2 24.69 -13.57 -58.37
N LYS A 3 24.44 -14.11 -57.16
CA LYS A 3 23.32 -14.98 -56.85
C LYS A 3 22.01 -14.17 -56.82
N PRO A 4 20.89 -14.69 -57.36
CA PRO A 4 19.60 -14.03 -57.28
C PRO A 4 18.92 -14.23 -55.92
N MET A 5 18.26 -13.18 -55.44
CA MET A 5 17.35 -13.19 -54.30
C MET A 5 16.04 -13.90 -54.65
N THR A 6 15.60 -14.78 -53.75
CA THR A 6 14.34 -15.52 -53.82
C THR A 6 13.16 -14.60 -53.46
N LYS A 7 12.15 -14.59 -54.33
CA LYS A 7 10.82 -14.05 -54.07
C LYS A 7 10.04 -15.01 -53.16
N ILE A 8 9.35 -14.47 -52.15
CA ILE A 8 8.09 -15.03 -51.66
C ILE A 8 7.07 -13.88 -51.59
N SER A 9 5.91 -14.15 -52.18
CA SER A 9 4.76 -13.28 -52.42
C SER A 9 3.64 -13.55 -51.40
N PRO A 10 2.50 -12.82 -51.42
CA PRO A 10 1.83 -12.26 -50.24
C PRO A 10 0.45 -12.87 -49.93
N GLN A 11 -0.06 -12.65 -48.71
CA GLN A 11 -1.49 -12.65 -48.33
C GLN A 11 -1.69 -11.62 -47.19
N LEU A 12 -2.38 -10.48 -47.42
CA LEU A 12 -3.82 -10.20 -47.16
C LEU A 12 -4.10 -10.07 -45.63
N ILE A 13 -4.75 -9.06 -45.02
CA ILE A 13 -5.59 -7.88 -45.34
C ILE A 13 -5.59 -7.04 -44.03
N GLU A 14 -5.24 -5.75 -44.00
CA GLU A 14 -6.06 -4.52 -44.16
C GLU A 14 -7.18 -4.28 -43.12
N LEU A 15 -7.15 -3.07 -42.51
CA LEU A 15 -8.23 -2.21 -41.96
C LEU A 15 -7.65 -1.43 -40.76
N SER A 16 -7.68 -0.09 -40.64
CA SER A 16 -8.08 1.02 -41.50
C SER A 16 -7.57 2.31 -40.84
N SER A 17 -7.04 3.23 -41.65
CA SER A 17 -6.68 4.59 -41.24
C SER A 17 -7.92 5.48 -41.20
N ILE A 18 -8.07 6.32 -40.18
CA ILE A 18 -8.83 7.57 -40.28
C ILE A 18 -7.96 8.69 -39.70
N ALA A 19 -7.37 9.47 -40.61
CA ALA A 19 -6.85 10.79 -40.33
C ALA A 19 -8.01 11.79 -40.37
N SER A 20 -8.13 12.62 -39.34
CA SER A 20 -8.98 13.82 -39.35
C SER A 20 -8.10 15.04 -39.05
N THR A 21 -7.99 15.90 -40.05
CA THR A 21 -7.40 17.23 -40.00
C THR A 21 -8.34 18.19 -39.26
N GLY A 22 -7.88 18.75 -38.14
CA GLY A 22 -8.64 19.70 -37.32
C GLY A 22 -7.83 20.94 -36.95
N SER A 23 -8.05 22.00 -37.75
CA SER A 23 -7.86 23.44 -37.53
C SER A 23 -7.35 23.94 -36.15
N VAL A 24 -6.25 24.70 -36.21
CA VAL A 24 -5.66 25.48 -35.11
C VAL A 24 -6.49 26.76 -34.87
N ARG A 25 -7.07 26.91 -33.68
CA ARG A 25 -7.67 28.18 -33.21
C ARG A 25 -6.94 28.68 -31.98
N ALA A 26 -6.41 29.90 -32.08
CA ALA A 26 -5.63 30.58 -31.06
C ALA A 26 -6.41 30.76 -29.74
N SER A 27 -5.80 30.33 -28.63
CA SER A 27 -6.32 30.53 -27.28
C SER A 27 -5.82 31.86 -26.69
N ARG A 28 -6.75 32.64 -26.15
CA ARG A 28 -6.49 33.87 -25.37
C ARG A 28 -5.87 33.52 -23.99
N PRO A 29 -5.09 34.42 -23.37
CA PRO A 29 -4.46 34.17 -22.09
C PRO A 29 -5.48 34.13 -20.95
N ILE A 30 -5.41 33.08 -20.12
CA ILE A 30 -6.15 32.94 -18.87
C ILE A 30 -5.37 33.66 -17.78
N ASN A 31 -6.00 34.65 -17.18
CA ASN A 31 -5.47 35.45 -16.08
C ASN A 31 -5.74 34.71 -14.76
N ASN A 32 -4.69 34.18 -14.11
CA ASN A 32 -4.80 33.46 -12.84
C ASN A 32 -4.64 34.44 -11.67
N ASN A 33 -5.76 35.03 -11.22
CA ASN A 33 -5.88 35.59 -9.88
C ASN A 33 -6.82 34.67 -9.07
N PHE A 34 -6.24 33.75 -8.31
CA PHE A 34 -6.96 32.95 -7.32
C PHE A 34 -6.59 33.48 -5.93
N ASP A 35 -7.40 34.42 -5.46
CA ASP A 35 -7.31 35.00 -4.12
C ASP A 35 -8.36 34.32 -3.24
N ALA A 36 -7.98 33.21 -2.60
CA ALA A 36 -8.88 32.43 -1.74
C ALA A 36 -8.68 32.84 -0.26
N ARG A 37 -9.34 33.92 0.16
CA ARG A 37 -9.62 34.20 1.57
C ARG A 37 -10.70 33.24 2.07
N ILE A 38 -10.31 32.15 2.72
CA ILE A 38 -11.22 31.34 3.54
C ILE A 38 -11.29 32.00 4.93
N LYS A 39 -12.39 32.71 5.19
CA LYS A 39 -12.79 33.09 6.55
C LYS A 39 -13.45 31.87 7.20
N ALA A 40 -12.91 31.45 8.34
CA ALA A 40 -13.54 30.45 9.20
C ALA A 40 -14.67 31.11 9.99
N GLU A 41 -15.90 30.63 9.84
CA GLU A 41 -17.01 30.93 10.75
C GLU A 41 -17.20 29.81 11.78
N PRO A 42 -17.65 30.13 13.01
CA PRO A 42 -17.77 29.18 14.10
C PRO A 42 -18.99 28.26 13.92
N ARG A 43 -18.77 26.95 14.12
CA ARG A 43 -19.81 25.92 14.03
C ARG A 43 -20.79 26.03 15.20
N GLY A 44 -22.07 26.24 14.86
CA GLY A 44 -23.20 26.16 15.77
C GLY A 44 -23.49 24.72 16.22
N SER A 45 -24.03 24.62 17.43
CA SER A 45 -24.50 23.42 18.12
C SER A 45 -25.62 22.70 17.37
N PHE A 46 -25.51 21.38 17.20
CA PHE A 46 -26.62 20.52 16.77
C PHE A 46 -27.29 19.82 17.97
N PRO A 47 -28.62 19.61 17.90
CA PRO A 47 -29.40 19.07 19.01
C PRO A 47 -29.30 17.55 19.10
N SER A 48 -29.31 17.08 20.36
CA SER A 48 -29.33 15.67 20.76
C SER A 48 -30.69 15.02 20.46
N THR A 49 -30.70 13.98 19.64
CA THR A 49 -31.83 13.04 19.56
C THR A 49 -31.56 11.81 20.41
N LYS A 50 -32.46 11.57 21.37
CA LYS A 50 -32.58 10.32 22.12
C LYS A 50 -33.14 9.25 21.19
N ASN A 51 -32.47 8.10 21.08
CA ASN A 51 -33.06 6.90 20.51
C ASN A 51 -33.10 5.80 21.57
N GLU A 52 -34.31 5.29 21.77
CA GLU A 52 -34.68 4.18 22.63
C GLU A 52 -34.16 2.87 22.05
N ALA A 53 -33.59 2.03 22.93
CA ALA A 53 -33.09 0.71 22.59
C ALA A 53 -34.19 -0.33 22.79
N ALA A 54 -34.57 -1.02 21.70
CA ALA A 54 -35.36 -2.25 21.76
C ALA A 54 -34.49 -3.42 21.27
N GLY A 55 -34.25 -4.38 22.18
CA GLY A 55 -33.40 -5.53 21.96
C GLY A 55 -34.02 -6.57 21.02
N ARG A 56 -33.19 -7.13 20.14
CA ARG A 56 -33.37 -8.45 19.54
C ARG A 56 -32.06 -9.21 19.64
N HIS A 57 -32.07 -10.27 20.43
CA HIS A 57 -31.02 -11.28 20.45
C HIS A 57 -31.12 -12.10 19.16
N HIS A 58 -30.24 -11.85 18.20
CA HIS A 58 -29.96 -12.79 17.14
C HIS A 58 -28.88 -13.76 17.63
N GLU A 59 -29.25 -15.04 17.74
CA GLU A 59 -28.30 -16.14 17.89
C GLU A 59 -27.32 -16.11 16.71
N PHE A 60 -26.07 -15.80 17.00
CA PHE A 60 -24.97 -15.89 16.05
C PHE A 60 -24.63 -17.38 15.87
N SER A 61 -25.12 -17.96 14.77
CA SER A 61 -24.80 -19.31 14.34
C SER A 61 -23.30 -19.44 14.04
N THR A 62 -22.62 -20.34 14.74
CA THR A 62 -21.21 -20.73 14.56
C THR A 62 -20.99 -21.62 13.32
N ALA A 63 -21.56 -21.25 12.18
CA ALA A 63 -21.48 -22.02 10.93
C ALA A 63 -20.26 -21.67 10.05
N ALA A 64 -19.37 -20.78 10.50
CA ALA A 64 -18.15 -20.43 9.77
C ALA A 64 -16.96 -21.25 10.30
N ASN A 65 -16.59 -22.31 9.58
CA ASN A 65 -15.21 -22.85 9.39
C ASN A 65 -15.17 -24.37 9.21
N ASN A 66 -15.88 -24.89 8.21
CA ASN A 66 -15.60 -26.23 7.66
C ASN A 66 -15.29 -26.10 6.16
N PHE A 67 -14.21 -25.37 5.82
CA PHE A 67 -13.61 -25.54 4.49
C PHE A 67 -12.99 -26.93 4.45
N SER A 68 -13.38 -27.74 3.47
CA SER A 68 -12.82 -29.09 3.36
C SER A 68 -11.35 -28.99 2.94
N ALA A 69 -10.55 -29.99 3.30
CA ALA A 69 -9.14 -30.06 2.85
C ALA A 69 -9.02 -30.05 1.31
N VAL A 70 -10.08 -30.48 0.61
CA VAL A 70 -10.18 -30.46 -0.85
C VAL A 70 -10.31 -29.02 -1.36
N ASP A 71 -11.17 -28.20 -0.74
CA ASP A 71 -11.36 -26.80 -1.14
C ASP A 71 -10.06 -25.98 -0.98
N LEU A 72 -9.31 -26.27 0.08
CA LEU A 72 -8.02 -25.64 0.34
C LEU A 72 -6.97 -26.03 -0.72
N ALA A 73 -6.96 -27.30 -1.16
CA ALA A 73 -6.05 -27.77 -2.19
C ALA A 73 -6.36 -27.14 -3.56
N VAL A 74 -7.64 -27.07 -3.93
CA VAL A 74 -8.11 -26.43 -5.18
C VAL A 74 -7.79 -24.93 -5.17
N SER A 75 -8.06 -24.25 -4.06
CA SER A 75 -7.72 -22.82 -3.92
C SER A 75 -6.21 -22.59 -4.08
N ARG A 76 -5.38 -23.47 -3.51
CA ARG A 76 -3.93 -23.38 -3.60
C ARG A 76 -3.41 -23.58 -5.02
N GLU A 77 -3.92 -24.58 -5.74
CA GLU A 77 -3.54 -24.82 -7.14
C GLU A 77 -3.91 -23.63 -8.02
N ARG A 78 -5.11 -23.06 -7.82
CA ARG A 78 -5.54 -21.85 -8.53
C ARG A 78 -4.59 -20.68 -8.29
N THR A 79 -4.26 -20.39 -7.03
CA THR A 79 -3.33 -19.30 -6.68
C THR A 79 -1.95 -19.48 -7.34
N LEU A 80 -1.46 -20.71 -7.45
CA LEU A 80 -0.17 -21.00 -8.08
C LEU A 80 -0.19 -20.73 -9.59
N GLU A 81 -1.27 -21.08 -10.30
CA GLU A 81 -1.43 -20.76 -11.72
C GLU A 81 -1.60 -19.25 -11.99
N GLU A 82 -2.27 -18.53 -11.08
CA GLU A 82 -2.40 -17.08 -11.14
C GLU A 82 -1.04 -16.39 -10.96
N LEU A 83 -0.24 -16.84 -10.00
CA LEU A 83 1.12 -16.32 -9.80
C LEU A 83 2.01 -16.60 -11.02
N LYS A 84 1.96 -17.80 -11.60
CA LYS A 84 2.68 -18.11 -12.86
C LYS A 84 2.27 -17.16 -13.98
N THR A 85 0.97 -16.84 -14.07
CA THR A 85 0.43 -15.91 -15.07
C THR A 85 0.97 -14.49 -14.86
N ILE A 86 0.97 -13.99 -13.63
CA ILE A 86 1.55 -12.69 -13.28
C ILE A 86 3.04 -12.65 -13.63
N VAL A 87 3.81 -13.66 -13.23
CA VAL A 87 5.25 -13.72 -13.49
C VAL A 87 5.54 -13.72 -15.00
N ARG A 88 4.77 -14.47 -15.81
CA ARG A 88 4.91 -14.45 -17.28
C ARG A 88 4.59 -13.08 -17.88
N ALA A 89 3.57 -12.39 -17.37
CA ALA A 89 3.23 -11.05 -17.83
C ALA A 89 4.33 -10.04 -17.49
N ILE A 90 4.89 -10.10 -16.27
CA ILE A 90 6.06 -9.30 -15.87
C ILE A 90 7.26 -9.58 -16.78
N GLN A 91 7.52 -10.86 -17.09
CA GLN A 91 8.58 -11.26 -18.02
C GLN A 91 8.35 -10.73 -19.44
N ALA A 92 7.10 -10.57 -19.86
CA ALA A 92 6.73 -9.94 -21.14
C ALA A 92 6.79 -8.40 -21.10
N GLY A 93 7.23 -7.79 -19.99
CA GLY A 93 7.36 -6.35 -19.83
C GLY A 93 6.14 -5.66 -19.22
N VAL A 94 5.12 -6.40 -18.80
CA VAL A 94 3.93 -5.82 -18.14
C VAL A 94 4.25 -5.60 -16.66
N THR A 95 4.56 -4.36 -16.30
CA THR A 95 4.89 -3.98 -14.92
C THR A 95 3.81 -3.13 -14.25
N ASP A 96 2.76 -2.77 -14.97
CA ASP A 96 1.64 -2.00 -14.42
C ASP A 96 0.76 -2.89 -13.52
N SER A 97 0.62 -2.50 -12.26
CA SER A 97 -0.12 -3.30 -11.28
C SER A 97 -1.60 -3.44 -11.63
N TRP A 98 -2.21 -2.46 -12.30
CA TRP A 98 -3.63 -2.54 -12.67
C TRP A 98 -3.83 -3.52 -13.81
N GLN A 99 -2.98 -3.48 -14.84
CA GLN A 99 -3.01 -4.46 -15.93
C GLN A 99 -2.82 -5.91 -15.43
N LEU A 100 -1.90 -6.12 -14.47
CA LEU A 100 -1.68 -7.43 -13.87
C LEU A 100 -2.85 -7.88 -12.99
N THR A 101 -3.51 -6.95 -12.29
CA THR A 101 -4.71 -7.26 -11.50
C THR A 101 -5.87 -7.63 -12.41
N ASP A 102 -6.11 -6.83 -13.45
CA ASP A 102 -7.11 -7.07 -14.49
C ASP A 102 -6.91 -8.43 -15.16
N LEU A 103 -5.66 -8.80 -15.46
CA LEU A 103 -5.33 -10.09 -16.06
C LEU A 103 -5.86 -11.27 -15.23
N ILE A 104 -5.67 -11.24 -13.92
CA ILE A 104 -6.14 -12.30 -13.01
C ILE A 104 -7.64 -12.18 -12.76
N PHE A 105 -8.13 -10.95 -12.54
CA PHE A 105 -9.53 -10.70 -12.28
C PHE A 105 -10.41 -11.17 -13.44
N TYR A 106 -10.10 -10.80 -14.68
CA TYR A 106 -10.86 -11.24 -15.85
C TYR A 106 -10.67 -12.72 -16.20
N ALA A 107 -9.56 -13.35 -15.79
CA ALA A 107 -9.44 -14.80 -15.88
C ALA A 107 -10.42 -15.53 -14.94
N ARG A 108 -10.75 -14.92 -13.79
CA ARG A 108 -11.78 -15.43 -12.87
C ARG A 108 -13.21 -15.03 -13.26
N HIS A 109 -13.35 -13.84 -13.85
CA HIS A 109 -14.63 -13.21 -14.21
C HIS A 109 -14.67 -12.86 -15.71
N PRO A 110 -14.73 -13.86 -16.61
CA PRO A 110 -14.80 -13.60 -18.05
C PRO A 110 -16.04 -12.78 -18.45
N GLU A 111 -17.12 -12.86 -17.66
CA GLU A 111 -18.34 -12.08 -17.84
C GLU A 111 -18.15 -10.57 -17.60
N MET A 112 -17.10 -10.16 -16.87
CA MET A 112 -16.82 -8.76 -16.56
C MET A 112 -15.90 -8.09 -17.60
N VAL A 113 -15.42 -8.81 -18.61
CA VAL A 113 -14.53 -8.25 -19.64
C VAL A 113 -15.24 -7.14 -20.41
N GLY A 114 -14.70 -5.91 -20.32
CA GLY A 114 -15.27 -4.73 -20.97
C GLY A 114 -16.45 -4.09 -20.22
N VAL A 115 -16.85 -4.67 -19.09
CA VAL A 115 -17.89 -4.11 -18.21
C VAL A 115 -17.23 -3.17 -17.19
N PRO A 116 -17.64 -1.89 -17.08
CA PRO A 116 -17.10 -0.99 -16.07
C PRO A 116 -17.45 -1.44 -14.65
N LEU A 117 -16.45 -1.54 -13.75
CA LEU A 117 -16.67 -1.78 -12.32
C LEU A 117 -17.27 -0.54 -11.65
N THR A 118 -18.61 -0.50 -11.57
CA THR A 118 -19.38 0.49 -10.80
C THR A 118 -19.56 0.08 -9.33
N LYS A 119 -20.16 0.98 -8.53
CA LYS A 119 -20.50 0.73 -7.11
C LYS A 119 -21.48 -0.44 -6.90
N ASP A 120 -22.20 -0.85 -7.94
CA ASP A 120 -23.14 -1.98 -7.87
C ASP A 120 -22.39 -3.32 -7.86
N HIS A 121 -21.11 -3.34 -8.24
CA HIS A 121 -20.24 -4.52 -8.23
C HIS A 121 -19.30 -4.53 -7.01
N GLN A 122 -19.83 -4.23 -5.82
CA GLN A 122 -18.99 -4.10 -4.62
C GLN A 122 -18.16 -5.37 -4.33
N GLU A 123 -18.76 -6.54 -4.48
CA GLU A 123 -18.06 -7.82 -4.28
C GLU A 123 -16.90 -8.01 -5.28
N SER A 124 -17.12 -7.67 -6.56
CA SER A 124 -16.08 -7.72 -7.58
C SER A 124 -14.96 -6.71 -7.33
N LEU A 125 -15.30 -5.51 -6.84
CA LEU A 125 -14.31 -4.52 -6.44
C LEU A 125 -13.46 -5.01 -5.25
N ASP A 126 -14.10 -5.64 -4.26
CA ASP A 126 -13.40 -6.21 -3.11
C ASP A 126 -12.47 -7.36 -3.53
N GLU A 127 -12.91 -8.22 -4.45
CA GLU A 127 -12.06 -9.27 -5.02
C GLU A 127 -10.91 -8.70 -5.85
N TRP A 128 -11.16 -7.71 -6.72
CA TRP A 128 -10.13 -7.05 -7.51
C TRP A 128 -9.05 -6.43 -6.61
N ASN A 129 -9.47 -5.75 -5.53
CA ASN A 129 -8.56 -5.20 -4.53
C ASN A 129 -7.76 -6.30 -3.82
N SER A 130 -8.41 -7.43 -3.51
CA SER A 130 -7.76 -8.60 -2.92
C SER A 130 -6.70 -9.21 -3.84
N ILE A 131 -7.00 -9.39 -5.13
CA ILE A 131 -6.05 -9.88 -6.15
C ILE A 131 -4.84 -8.95 -6.23
N SER A 132 -5.09 -7.65 -6.34
CA SER A 132 -4.05 -6.63 -6.42
C SER A 132 -3.09 -6.73 -5.24
N ALA A 133 -3.64 -6.79 -4.03
CA ALA A 133 -2.85 -6.69 -2.82
C ALA A 133 -2.24 -8.02 -2.35
N LEU A 134 -2.86 -9.17 -2.62
CA LEU A 134 -2.37 -10.49 -2.19
C LEU A 134 -1.52 -11.20 -3.25
N LEU A 135 -1.71 -10.92 -4.53
CA LEU A 135 -0.99 -11.60 -5.62
C LEU A 135 -0.08 -10.66 -6.39
N VAL A 136 -0.64 -9.56 -6.92
CA VAL A 136 0.08 -8.71 -7.88
C VAL A 136 1.18 -7.89 -7.22
N HIS A 137 0.86 -7.14 -6.17
CA HIS A 137 1.84 -6.31 -5.48
C HIS A 137 2.99 -7.13 -4.88
N PRO A 138 2.74 -8.25 -4.17
CA PRO A 138 3.82 -9.13 -3.73
C PRO A 138 4.70 -9.63 -4.89
N ALA A 139 4.11 -10.13 -5.97
CA ALA A 139 4.85 -10.61 -7.13
C ALA A 139 5.69 -9.51 -7.79
N LEU A 140 5.16 -8.29 -7.93
CA LEU A 140 5.90 -7.14 -8.45
C LEU A 140 7.06 -6.74 -7.53
N ASN A 141 6.86 -6.78 -6.22
CA ASN A 141 7.91 -6.46 -5.25
C ASN A 141 9.06 -7.47 -5.34
N GLU A 142 8.74 -8.76 -5.37
CA GLU A 142 9.74 -9.83 -5.50
C GLU A 142 10.46 -9.80 -6.86
N ALA A 143 9.72 -9.60 -7.95
CA ALA A 143 10.30 -9.47 -9.27
C ALA A 143 11.20 -8.23 -9.36
N GLY A 144 10.78 -7.10 -8.77
CA GLY A 144 11.57 -5.88 -8.69
C GLY A 144 12.86 -6.07 -7.91
N ASP A 145 12.82 -6.77 -6.77
CA ASP A 145 14.01 -7.09 -5.98
C ASP A 145 14.98 -8.01 -6.75
N LEU A 146 14.46 -9.04 -7.43
CA LEU A 146 15.26 -9.99 -8.21
C LEU A 146 15.87 -9.36 -9.46
N ILE A 147 15.11 -8.53 -10.18
CA ILE A 147 15.58 -7.86 -11.40
C ILE A 147 16.52 -6.72 -11.02
N GLY A 148 16.16 -5.90 -10.04
CA GLY A 148 16.95 -4.77 -9.56
C GLY A 148 18.31 -5.18 -8.99
N ALA A 149 18.37 -6.31 -8.27
CA ALA A 149 19.64 -6.86 -7.78
C ALA A 149 20.56 -7.36 -8.92
N ASN A 150 20.00 -7.86 -10.02
CA ASN A 150 20.78 -8.44 -11.12
C ASN A 150 21.23 -7.41 -12.17
N VAL A 151 20.46 -6.34 -12.40
CA VAL A 151 20.90 -5.23 -13.28
C VAL A 151 22.18 -4.56 -12.73
N MET A 152 22.32 -4.50 -11.41
CA MET A 152 23.54 -3.96 -10.76
C MET A 152 24.71 -4.95 -10.73
N ALA A 153 24.45 -6.26 -10.84
CA ALA A 153 25.48 -7.31 -10.78
C ALA A 153 25.99 -7.77 -12.15
N GLY A 154 25.39 -7.32 -13.26
CA GLY A 154 25.81 -7.68 -14.63
C GLY A 154 25.55 -9.15 -14.98
N GLU A 155 24.86 -9.91 -14.13
CA GLU A 155 24.62 -11.34 -14.29
C GLU A 155 23.11 -11.57 -14.54
N VAL A 156 22.72 -11.63 -15.82
CA VAL A 156 21.35 -12.01 -16.19
C VAL A 156 21.20 -13.52 -15.97
N ARG A 157 20.72 -13.92 -14.79
CA ARG A 157 20.39 -15.33 -14.54
C ARG A 157 19.22 -15.74 -15.43
N GLY A 158 19.39 -16.89 -16.09
CA GLY A 158 18.42 -17.45 -17.03
C GLY A 158 17.05 -17.74 -16.41
N ILE A 159 16.05 -17.80 -17.28
CA ILE A 159 14.61 -17.91 -17.03
C ILE A 159 14.24 -18.99 -16.00
N GLU A 160 14.95 -20.11 -15.98
CA GLU A 160 14.72 -21.22 -15.05
C GLU A 160 15.06 -20.87 -13.59
N ALA A 161 16.02 -19.98 -13.36
CA ALA A 161 16.44 -19.59 -12.02
C ALA A 161 15.38 -18.74 -11.29
N VAL A 162 14.63 -17.92 -12.04
CA VAL A 162 13.52 -17.11 -11.52
C VAL A 162 12.33 -17.99 -11.19
N SER A 163 11.93 -18.91 -12.08
CA SER A 163 10.87 -19.88 -11.81
C SER A 163 11.22 -20.74 -10.59
N ALA A 164 12.43 -21.27 -10.53
CA ALA A 164 12.88 -22.05 -9.38
C ALA A 164 12.99 -21.22 -8.10
N ALA A 165 13.29 -19.92 -8.17
CA ALA A 165 13.25 -19.05 -7.00
C ALA A 165 11.82 -18.85 -6.50
N PHE A 166 10.86 -18.66 -7.41
CA PHE A 166 9.45 -18.54 -7.08
C PHE A 166 8.88 -19.84 -6.49
N ASP A 167 9.19 -20.99 -7.10
CA ASP A 167 8.80 -22.31 -6.58
C ASP A 167 9.39 -22.56 -5.18
N ARG A 168 10.62 -22.09 -4.92
CA ARG A 168 11.24 -22.13 -3.59
C ARG A 168 10.58 -21.19 -2.59
N VAL A 169 10.09 -20.02 -3.00
CA VAL A 169 9.38 -19.07 -2.13
C VAL A 169 7.98 -19.61 -1.81
N ALA A 170 7.24 -20.06 -2.83
CA ALA A 170 5.93 -20.69 -2.67
C ALA A 170 5.99 -21.99 -1.82
N ALA A 171 7.07 -22.76 -1.94
CA ALA A 171 7.33 -23.91 -1.05
C ALA A 171 7.82 -23.49 0.35
N ARG A 172 8.55 -22.36 0.46
CA ARG A 172 9.04 -21.84 1.75
C ARG A 172 7.91 -21.29 2.60
N ASP A 173 6.99 -20.47 2.09
CA ASP A 173 5.92 -19.88 2.92
C ASP A 173 5.06 -20.93 3.65
N ILE A 174 5.04 -22.16 3.14
CA ILE A 174 4.24 -23.27 3.67
C ILE A 174 5.03 -24.09 4.72
N GLY A 175 6.36 -24.14 4.61
CA GLY A 175 7.23 -24.75 5.63
C GLY A 175 7.70 -23.77 6.71
N ASN A 176 7.81 -22.48 6.38
CA ASN A 176 8.47 -21.47 7.19
C ASN A 176 7.57 -20.76 8.21
N LEU A 177 6.24 -20.89 8.15
CA LEU A 177 5.37 -20.49 9.26
C LEU A 177 5.69 -21.24 10.56
N ARG A 178 6.37 -22.40 10.49
CA ARG A 178 6.89 -23.13 11.65
C ARG A 178 8.40 -23.02 11.87
N ALA A 179 9.19 -22.56 10.89
CA ALA A 179 10.65 -22.69 10.91
C ALA A 179 11.43 -21.36 10.86
N ILE A 180 10.79 -20.21 10.60
CA ILE A 180 11.43 -18.90 10.78
C ILE A 180 11.31 -18.51 12.25
N GLY A 181 12.29 -18.93 13.06
CA GLY A 181 12.43 -18.39 14.40
C GLY A 181 13.13 -19.34 15.36
N GLY A 182 14.45 -19.48 15.23
CA GLY A 182 15.30 -19.87 16.36
C GLY A 182 15.42 -18.75 17.42
N GLY A 183 14.49 -17.79 17.44
CA GLY A 183 14.35 -16.77 18.46
C GLY A 183 13.06 -17.01 19.22
N ASP A 184 13.08 -16.74 20.52
CA ASP A 184 11.95 -16.97 21.43
C ASP A 184 10.62 -16.56 20.79
N THR A 185 9.74 -17.55 20.60
CA THR A 185 8.38 -17.32 20.12
C THR A 185 7.70 -16.34 21.06
N HIS A 186 7.33 -15.17 20.56
CA HIS A 186 6.66 -14.18 21.39
C HIS A 186 5.23 -14.63 21.62
N ARG A 187 4.67 -14.43 22.82
CA ARG A 187 3.28 -14.84 23.18
C ARG A 187 2.17 -14.27 22.28
N PHE A 188 2.51 -13.33 21.39
CA PHE A 188 1.58 -12.70 20.46
C PHE A 188 1.79 -13.12 19.00
N ASP A 189 2.75 -14.01 18.70
CA ASP A 189 3.07 -14.36 17.32
C ASP A 189 1.89 -14.99 16.59
N GLU A 190 1.10 -15.85 17.27
CA GLU A 190 -0.09 -16.46 16.67
C GLU A 190 -1.17 -15.42 16.30
N ILE A 191 -1.44 -14.47 17.20
CA ILE A 191 -2.43 -13.42 16.90
C ILE A 191 -1.91 -12.42 15.87
N ILE A 192 -0.61 -12.12 15.86
CA ILE A 192 0.01 -11.29 14.82
C ILE A 192 -0.13 -11.96 13.46
N ALA A 193 0.17 -13.26 13.36
CA ALA A 193 0.09 -14.02 12.12
C ALA A 193 -1.34 -14.03 11.53
N ARG A 194 -2.37 -14.16 12.36
CA ARG A 194 -3.77 -14.03 11.90
C ARG A 194 -4.17 -12.60 11.59
N SER A 195 -3.64 -11.63 12.35
CA SER A 195 -4.08 -10.24 12.22
C SER A 195 -3.71 -9.61 10.89
N VAL A 196 -2.64 -10.07 10.24
CA VAL A 196 -2.25 -9.52 8.94
C VAL A 196 -3.23 -9.84 7.80
N GLU A 197 -4.12 -10.83 7.98
CA GLU A 197 -5.21 -11.12 7.03
C GLU A 197 -6.14 -9.91 6.82
N TRP A 198 -6.23 -9.00 7.81
CA TRP A 198 -7.01 -7.77 7.72
C TRP A 198 -6.36 -6.64 6.92
N CYS A 199 -5.12 -6.83 6.49
CA CYS A 199 -4.33 -5.84 5.77
C CYS A 199 -3.51 -6.52 4.68
N PRO A 200 -4.08 -6.71 3.47
CA PRO A 200 -3.39 -7.34 2.36
C PRO A 200 -1.99 -6.74 2.10
N GLY A 201 -0.99 -7.60 1.93
CA GLY A 201 0.42 -7.23 1.74
C GLY A 201 1.19 -6.91 3.03
N LEU A 202 0.55 -6.86 4.20
CA LEU A 202 1.22 -6.67 5.49
C LEU A 202 1.87 -7.99 5.92
N SER A 203 3.17 -7.97 6.20
CA SER A 203 3.84 -9.15 6.75
C SER A 203 3.74 -9.20 8.29
N PRO A 204 3.69 -10.40 8.90
CA PRO A 204 3.75 -10.54 10.36
C PRO A 204 4.97 -9.85 10.98
N ALA A 205 6.11 -9.86 10.31
CA ALA A 205 7.34 -9.20 10.77
C ALA A 205 7.19 -7.67 10.84
N VAL A 206 6.49 -7.05 9.89
CA VAL A 206 6.21 -5.61 9.89
C VAL A 206 5.29 -5.26 11.06
N LEU A 207 4.18 -6.00 11.23
CA LEU A 207 3.26 -5.76 12.35
C LEU A 207 3.94 -6.00 13.70
N LYS A 208 4.73 -7.07 13.85
CA LYS A 208 5.53 -7.34 15.05
C LYS A 208 6.50 -6.19 15.35
N SER A 209 7.18 -5.66 14.33
CA SER A 209 8.11 -4.54 14.47
C SER A 209 7.42 -3.24 14.86
N LEU A 210 6.19 -3.00 14.38
CA LEU A 210 5.34 -1.89 14.81
C LEU A 210 4.98 -2.02 16.29
N LEU A 211 4.45 -3.16 16.73
CA LEU A 211 4.07 -3.36 18.14
C LEU A 211 5.27 -3.24 19.11
N ALA A 212 6.45 -3.70 18.67
CA ALA A 212 7.70 -3.49 19.38
C ALA A 212 8.06 -2.00 19.49
N GLN A 213 7.89 -1.24 18.40
CA GLN A 213 8.14 0.21 18.38
C GLN A 213 7.20 0.96 19.33
N GLU A 214 5.92 0.60 19.34
CA GLU A 214 4.89 1.35 20.05
C GLU A 214 4.94 1.14 21.57
N SER A 215 5.14 -0.09 22.02
CA SER A 215 5.00 -0.41 23.44
C SER A 215 6.01 -1.42 23.96
N ASN A 216 6.94 -1.87 23.12
CA ASN A 216 7.76 -3.05 23.40
C ASN A 216 6.90 -4.25 23.85
N PHE A 217 5.78 -4.47 23.14
CA PHE A 217 4.76 -5.49 23.44
C PHE A 217 4.09 -5.39 24.83
N ASN A 218 4.12 -4.23 25.48
CA ASN A 218 3.41 -4.01 26.75
C ASN A 218 1.97 -3.49 26.49
N PRO A 219 0.93 -4.30 26.76
CA PRO A 219 -0.45 -3.92 26.47
C PRO A 219 -1.06 -2.94 27.47
N GLU A 220 -0.36 -2.65 28.57
CA GLU A 220 -0.88 -1.80 29.65
C GLU A 220 -0.35 -0.36 29.57
N VAL A 221 0.50 -0.05 28.58
CA VAL A 221 1.10 1.28 28.44
C VAL A 221 0.04 2.30 28.05
N ILE A 222 -0.04 3.38 28.80
CA ILE A 222 -0.77 4.60 28.45
C ILE A 222 0.19 5.76 28.54
N ASN A 223 0.40 6.48 27.43
CA ASN A 223 1.30 7.62 27.43
C ASN A 223 0.58 8.92 27.90
N LYS A 224 1.35 9.98 28.14
CA LYS A 224 0.82 11.28 28.61
C LYS A 224 -0.16 11.96 27.63
N TYR A 225 -0.21 11.52 26.38
CA TYR A 225 -1.11 12.02 25.34
C TYR A 225 -2.38 11.15 25.19
N GLY A 226 -2.53 10.12 26.03
CA GLY A 226 -3.69 9.24 26.05
C GLY A 226 -3.70 8.16 24.97
N TYR A 227 -2.57 7.92 24.29
CA TYR A 227 -2.41 6.74 23.46
C TYR A 227 -2.22 5.53 24.38
N ALA A 228 -2.88 4.42 24.05
CA ALA A 228 -2.98 3.29 24.95
C ALA A 228 -2.75 1.97 24.24
N GLY A 229 -2.22 1.00 24.99
CA GLY A 229 -2.16 -0.38 24.59
C GLY A 229 -0.93 -0.76 23.78
N ILE A 230 -0.93 -2.02 23.35
CA ILE A 230 0.21 -2.63 22.65
C ILE A 230 0.55 -1.94 21.32
N ALA A 231 -0.46 -1.35 20.68
CA ALA A 231 -0.35 -0.63 19.42
C ALA A 231 -0.42 0.90 19.60
N GLN A 232 -0.46 1.38 20.84
CA GLN A 232 -0.57 2.81 21.21
C GLN A 232 -1.60 3.55 20.36
N PHE A 233 -2.88 3.21 20.47
CA PHE A 233 -3.92 3.94 19.73
C PHE A 233 -4.34 5.22 20.41
N GLY A 234 -4.49 6.29 19.63
CA GLY A 234 -5.33 7.43 20.00
C GLY A 234 -6.81 7.02 20.06
N ARG A 235 -7.63 7.75 20.82
CA ARG A 235 -9.05 7.39 21.04
C ARG A 235 -9.88 7.38 19.76
N GLU A 236 -9.64 8.33 18.86
CA GLU A 236 -10.36 8.45 17.59
C GLU A 236 -10.00 7.30 16.65
N ALA A 237 -8.71 7.07 16.43
CA ALA A 237 -8.21 5.96 15.60
C ALA A 237 -8.69 4.59 16.11
N ALA A 238 -8.74 4.37 17.43
CA ALA A 238 -9.27 3.15 18.01
C ALA A 238 -10.74 2.92 17.64
N ARG A 239 -11.59 3.94 17.77
CA ARG A 239 -13.02 3.85 17.41
C ARG A 239 -13.20 3.61 15.91
N GLU A 240 -12.38 4.26 15.10
CA GLU A 240 -12.38 4.12 13.65
C GLU A 240 -12.15 2.67 13.18
N VAL A 241 -11.38 1.89 13.95
CA VAL A 241 -11.14 0.45 13.68
C VAL A 241 -11.98 -0.48 14.56
N GLY A 242 -13.06 0.05 15.14
CA GLY A 242 -14.09 -0.71 15.83
C GLY A 242 -13.78 -1.07 17.30
N LEU A 243 -12.79 -0.43 17.93
CA LEU A 243 -12.53 -0.63 19.36
C LEU A 243 -13.45 0.22 20.23
N HIS A 244 -13.93 -0.36 21.32
CA HIS A 244 -14.59 0.36 22.39
C HIS A 244 -13.56 1.06 23.28
N VAL A 245 -13.65 2.39 23.37
CA VAL A 245 -12.71 3.22 24.15
C VAL A 245 -13.43 3.76 25.39
N GLY A 246 -13.38 2.96 26.45
CA GLY A 246 -13.93 3.30 27.77
C GLY A 246 -13.14 4.37 28.54
N ILE A 247 -13.08 4.21 29.86
CA ILE A 247 -12.27 5.06 30.74
C ILE A 247 -10.81 4.64 30.54
N ALA A 248 -9.90 5.60 30.35
CA ALA A 248 -8.48 5.26 30.15
C ALA A 248 -7.95 4.45 31.34
N GLY A 249 -7.36 3.28 31.07
CA GLY A 249 -6.83 2.39 32.12
C GLY A 249 -7.85 1.41 32.70
N SER A 250 -9.14 1.48 32.34
CA SER A 250 -10.12 0.49 32.79
C SER A 250 -10.18 -0.73 31.88
N ALA A 251 -10.75 -1.82 32.38
CA ALA A 251 -11.02 -3.02 31.59
C ALA A 251 -11.96 -2.79 30.38
N SER A 252 -12.70 -1.67 30.38
CA SER A 252 -13.53 -1.25 29.24
C SER A 252 -12.77 -0.50 28.16
N ASP A 253 -11.47 -0.21 28.32
CA ASP A 253 -10.64 0.34 27.25
C ASP A 253 -10.01 -0.79 26.44
N GLU A 254 -10.68 -1.20 25.35
CA GLU A 254 -10.25 -2.35 24.53
C GLU A 254 -8.90 -2.14 23.85
N ARG A 255 -8.36 -0.92 23.85
CA ARG A 255 -6.97 -0.65 23.43
C ARG A 255 -5.97 -1.43 24.29
N LEU A 256 -6.28 -1.68 25.56
CA LEU A 256 -5.44 -2.43 26.50
C LEU A 256 -5.56 -3.95 26.35
N ASN A 257 -6.49 -4.44 25.52
CA ASN A 257 -6.67 -5.87 25.28
C ASN A 257 -5.91 -6.30 24.01
N PRO A 258 -4.81 -7.07 24.10
CA PRO A 258 -4.05 -7.51 22.92
C PRO A 258 -4.91 -8.26 21.90
N ALA A 259 -5.90 -9.03 22.35
CA ALA A 259 -6.78 -9.82 21.49
C ALA A 259 -7.65 -8.95 20.56
N ARG A 260 -7.88 -7.69 20.95
CA ARG A 260 -8.62 -6.70 20.18
C ARG A 260 -7.69 -5.71 19.48
N ALA A 261 -6.67 -5.22 20.19
CA ALA A 261 -5.78 -4.18 19.74
C ALA A 261 -4.86 -4.60 18.59
N ILE A 262 -4.37 -5.86 18.56
CA ILE A 262 -3.46 -6.32 17.50
C ILE A 262 -4.20 -6.43 16.14
N PRO A 263 -5.38 -7.08 16.04
CA PRO A 263 -6.17 -7.05 14.81
C PRO A 263 -6.58 -5.64 14.39
N ALA A 264 -6.92 -4.79 15.37
CA ALA A 264 -7.22 -3.38 15.10
C ALA A 264 -6.04 -2.62 14.49
N ALA A 265 -4.79 -2.98 14.82
CA ALA A 265 -3.60 -2.30 14.29
C ALA A 265 -3.42 -2.62 12.82
N ALA A 266 -3.61 -3.89 12.43
CA ALA A 266 -3.63 -4.29 11.04
C ALA A 266 -4.75 -3.57 10.27
N ARG A 267 -5.97 -3.51 10.80
CA ARG A 267 -7.08 -2.74 10.17
C ARG A 267 -6.73 -1.25 10.01
N LEU A 268 -6.09 -0.64 11.01
CA LEU A 268 -5.71 0.76 10.93
C LEU A 268 -4.66 0.98 9.83
N LEU A 269 -3.64 0.13 9.75
CA LEU A 269 -2.65 0.17 8.67
C LEU A 269 -3.31 0.05 7.30
N ASN A 270 -4.28 -0.85 7.14
CA ASN A 270 -5.03 -1.00 5.88
C ASN A 270 -5.78 0.29 5.53
N LEU A 271 -6.47 0.88 6.50
CA LEU A 271 -7.18 2.15 6.31
C LEU A 271 -6.24 3.29 5.94
N LYS A 272 -5.06 3.38 6.57
CA LYS A 272 -4.02 4.36 6.23
C LYS A 272 -3.52 4.15 4.80
N ALA A 273 -3.28 2.90 4.40
CA ALA A 273 -2.86 2.56 3.05
C ALA A 273 -3.90 2.99 2.00
N GLN A 274 -5.17 2.65 2.20
CA GLN A 274 -6.27 3.03 1.30
C GLN A 274 -6.36 4.55 1.14
N ARG A 275 -6.34 5.29 2.25
CA ARG A 275 -6.40 6.75 2.23
C ARG A 275 -5.21 7.38 1.52
N LEU A 276 -4.00 6.88 1.75
CA LEU A 276 -2.82 7.36 1.03
C LEU A 276 -2.92 7.08 -0.46
N SER A 277 -3.45 5.92 -0.87
CA SER A 277 -3.71 5.63 -2.29
C SER A 277 -4.63 6.66 -2.93
N GLU A 278 -5.72 7.01 -2.24
CA GLU A 278 -6.70 8.00 -2.71
C GLU A 278 -6.14 9.42 -2.79
N ILE A 279 -5.49 9.90 -1.72
CA ILE A 279 -5.13 11.32 -1.59
C ILE A 279 -3.74 11.65 -2.10
N ALA A 280 -2.83 10.67 -2.18
CA ALA A 280 -1.42 10.89 -2.45
C ALA A 280 -0.86 10.01 -3.58
N PHE A 281 -0.92 8.69 -3.47
CA PHE A 281 -0.17 7.81 -4.37
C PHE A 281 -0.64 7.89 -5.83
N SER A 282 -1.95 7.93 -6.05
CA SER A 282 -2.54 8.14 -7.38
C SER A 282 -2.12 9.45 -8.05
N ARG A 283 -1.74 10.46 -7.26
CA ARG A 283 -1.40 11.81 -7.74
C ARG A 283 0.11 11.97 -7.91
N TYR A 284 0.87 11.59 -6.90
CA TYR A 284 2.28 11.91 -6.73
C TYR A 284 3.21 10.74 -7.00
N GLY A 285 2.69 9.54 -7.30
CA GLY A 285 3.49 8.35 -7.57
C GLY A 285 3.26 7.26 -6.52
N GLN A 286 3.24 6.00 -6.97
CA GLN A 286 2.94 4.83 -6.16
C GLN A 286 4.25 4.23 -5.59
N PRO A 287 4.47 4.26 -4.27
CA PRO A 287 5.54 3.49 -3.66
C PRO A 287 5.22 1.99 -3.72
N ASN A 288 6.26 1.15 -3.75
CA ASN A 288 6.15 -0.31 -3.79
C ASN A 288 7.01 -0.96 -2.69
N GLY A 289 6.80 -2.25 -2.44
CA GLY A 289 7.59 -3.05 -1.51
C GLY A 289 7.80 -2.40 -0.14
N ALA A 290 9.05 -2.30 0.27
CA ALA A 290 9.43 -1.66 1.54
C ALA A 290 9.13 -0.15 1.55
N GLU A 291 9.19 0.54 0.41
CA GLU A 291 8.85 1.97 0.33
C GLU A 291 7.38 2.18 0.69
N PHE A 292 6.47 1.40 0.11
CA PHE A 292 5.04 1.46 0.46
C PHE A 292 4.80 1.42 1.97
N TRP A 293 5.40 0.44 2.65
CA TRP A 293 5.27 0.33 4.10
C TRP A 293 5.92 1.48 4.86
N LYS A 294 6.96 2.13 4.33
CA LYS A 294 7.50 3.35 4.96
C LYS A 294 6.48 4.48 4.98
N PHE A 295 5.77 4.72 3.87
CA PHE A 295 4.73 5.75 3.80
C PHE A 295 3.54 5.44 4.71
N VAL A 296 3.08 4.19 4.74
CA VAL A 296 1.97 3.77 5.62
C VAL A 296 2.34 3.92 7.09
N MET A 297 3.55 3.50 7.50
CA MET A 297 4.02 3.67 8.88
C MET A 297 4.22 5.15 9.25
N ALA A 298 4.65 5.98 8.30
CA ALA A 298 4.74 7.41 8.51
C ALA A 298 3.35 8.02 8.76
N ALA A 299 2.32 7.55 8.04
CA ALA A 299 0.95 8.00 8.26
C ALA A 299 0.33 7.44 9.55
N TYR A 300 0.76 6.26 10.02
CA TYR A 300 0.39 5.75 11.32
C TYR A 300 0.84 6.69 12.45
N ASN A 301 2.09 7.18 12.38
CA ASN A 301 2.67 8.08 13.39
C ASN A 301 2.27 9.56 13.19
N GLY A 302 2.35 10.06 11.96
CA GLY A 302 2.25 11.49 11.62
C GLY A 302 0.95 11.92 10.93
N GLY A 303 0.05 10.97 10.64
CA GLY A 303 -1.18 11.19 9.89
C GLY A 303 -1.00 11.22 8.37
N GLU A 304 -2.03 10.81 7.64
CA GLU A 304 -2.08 10.71 6.18
C GLU A 304 -1.87 12.08 5.52
N GLY A 305 -2.45 13.15 6.10
CA GLY A 305 -2.36 14.51 5.58
C GLY A 305 -0.92 15.05 5.55
N THR A 306 -0.14 14.76 6.60
CA THR A 306 1.28 15.15 6.66
C THR A 306 2.07 14.45 5.56
N VAL A 307 1.87 13.15 5.40
CA VAL A 307 2.56 12.35 4.37
C VAL A 307 2.15 12.78 2.95
N ALA A 308 0.85 12.99 2.70
CA ALA A 308 0.35 13.44 1.42
C ALA A 308 0.90 14.82 1.03
N LEU A 309 0.96 15.75 1.99
CA LEU A 309 1.55 17.06 1.77
C LEU A 309 3.05 16.95 1.45
N ALA A 310 3.79 16.13 2.20
CA ALA A 310 5.21 15.87 1.96
C ALA A 310 5.45 15.27 0.56
N MET A 311 4.64 14.32 0.12
CA MET A 311 4.69 13.80 -1.25
C MET A 311 4.45 14.89 -2.29
N GLY A 312 3.49 15.78 -2.06
CA GLY A 312 3.24 16.92 -2.94
C GLY A 312 4.44 17.87 -3.05
N HIS A 313 5.15 18.13 -1.95
CA HIS A 313 6.41 18.89 -1.97
C HIS A 313 7.51 18.14 -2.73
N ALA A 314 7.70 16.84 -2.45
CA ALA A 314 8.71 16.01 -3.12
C ALA A 314 8.46 15.94 -4.64
N TYR A 315 7.20 15.82 -5.05
CA TYR A 315 6.80 15.82 -6.45
C TYR A 315 7.18 17.13 -7.16
N ARG A 316 6.94 18.29 -6.53
CA ARG A 316 7.36 19.59 -7.08
C ARG A 316 8.88 19.69 -7.19
N THR A 317 9.62 19.22 -6.20
CA THR A 317 11.08 19.14 -6.27
C THR A 317 11.54 18.25 -7.42
N GLY A 318 10.91 17.07 -7.58
CA GLY A 318 11.16 16.16 -8.69
C GLY A 318 10.91 16.82 -10.06
N LEU A 319 9.85 17.62 -10.22
CA LEU A 319 9.60 18.36 -11.46
C LEU A 319 10.70 19.39 -11.76
N VAL A 320 11.23 20.08 -10.75
CA VAL A 320 12.34 21.04 -10.94
C VAL A 320 13.61 20.30 -11.37
N GLN A 321 13.94 19.18 -10.72
CA GLN A 321 15.10 18.36 -11.07
C GLN A 321 14.98 17.78 -12.49
N ALA A 322 13.80 17.26 -12.85
CA ALA A 322 13.53 16.72 -14.17
C ALA A 322 13.83 17.75 -15.27
N ARG A 323 13.40 19.00 -15.09
CA ARG A 323 13.71 20.10 -16.02
C ARG A 323 15.20 20.41 -16.08
N GLY A 324 15.90 20.32 -14.96
CA GLY A 324 17.36 20.44 -14.91
C GLY A 324 18.08 19.38 -15.75
N PHE A 325 17.48 18.20 -15.89
CA PHE A 325 17.96 17.13 -16.78
C PHE A 325 17.45 17.24 -18.23
N GLY A 326 16.67 18.28 -18.56
CA GLY A 326 16.08 18.46 -19.89
C GLY A 326 14.80 17.66 -20.14
N PHE A 327 14.26 16.94 -19.15
CA PHE A 327 12.99 16.25 -19.30
C PHE A 327 11.82 17.25 -19.37
N VAL A 328 10.85 16.96 -20.23
CA VAL A 328 9.65 17.77 -20.42
C VAL A 328 8.40 16.89 -20.50
N GLY A 329 7.21 17.50 -20.37
CA GLY A 329 5.94 16.82 -20.56
C GLY A 329 5.79 15.53 -19.72
N PRO A 330 5.36 14.41 -20.33
CA PRO A 330 5.17 13.14 -19.62
C PRO A 330 6.43 12.58 -18.93
N GLU A 331 7.61 12.78 -19.50
CA GLU A 331 8.87 12.29 -18.94
C GLU A 331 9.19 12.98 -17.61
N ALA A 332 9.00 14.30 -17.56
CA ALA A 332 9.20 15.07 -16.35
C ALA A 332 8.20 14.68 -15.24
N VAL A 333 6.94 14.39 -15.61
CA VAL A 333 5.93 13.88 -14.68
C VAL A 333 6.31 12.50 -14.16
N SER A 334 6.74 11.59 -15.04
CA SER A 334 7.18 10.25 -14.65
C SER A 334 8.36 10.31 -13.68
N PHE A 335 9.37 11.12 -13.98
CA PHE A 335 10.51 11.37 -13.10
C PHE A 335 10.04 11.89 -11.73
N ALA A 336 9.19 12.92 -11.72
CA ALA A 336 8.70 13.53 -10.48
C ALA A 336 7.88 12.55 -9.63
N ARG A 337 7.09 11.68 -10.27
CA ARG A 337 6.34 10.63 -9.57
C ARG A 337 7.24 9.59 -8.94
N ASN A 338 8.24 9.11 -9.70
CA ASN A 338 9.22 8.18 -9.18
C ASN A 338 10.07 8.82 -8.06
N TYR A 339 10.39 10.11 -8.17
CA TYR A 339 11.10 10.84 -7.12
C TYR A 339 10.29 10.89 -5.82
N ALA A 340 9.00 11.24 -5.90
CA ALA A 340 8.15 11.40 -4.72
C ALA A 340 7.68 10.07 -4.10
N SER A 341 7.82 8.94 -4.81
CA SER A 341 7.51 7.60 -4.28
C SER A 341 8.64 6.99 -3.44
N LYS A 342 9.72 7.73 -3.20
CA LYS A 342 10.87 7.32 -2.39
C LYS A 342 10.92 8.05 -1.06
N TRP A 343 10.97 7.33 0.04
CA TRP A 343 10.93 7.89 1.39
C TRP A 343 12.11 8.81 1.68
N GLU A 344 13.31 8.44 1.22
CA GLU A 344 14.51 9.25 1.39
C GLU A 344 14.37 10.64 0.77
N ASN A 345 13.64 10.75 -0.35
CA ASN A 345 13.42 12.02 -1.04
C ASN A 345 12.45 12.95 -0.30
N LEU A 346 11.58 12.41 0.56
CA LEU A 346 10.76 13.21 1.46
C LEU A 346 11.58 13.72 2.65
N LYS A 347 12.53 12.92 3.13
CA LYS A 347 13.30 13.18 4.34
C LYS A 347 14.54 14.04 4.10
N ALA A 348 15.19 13.93 2.96
CA ALA A 348 16.49 14.56 2.71
C ALA A 348 16.43 16.09 2.76
N GLY A 349 17.28 16.71 3.58
CA GLY A 349 17.36 18.17 3.72
C GLY A 349 16.85 18.75 5.05
N GLY A 350 16.58 17.92 6.07
CA GLY A 350 16.16 18.42 7.39
C GLY A 350 14.79 19.12 7.34
N LEU A 351 14.67 20.26 8.03
CA LEU A 351 13.43 21.05 8.04
C LEU A 351 13.08 21.67 6.67
N ASP A 352 14.06 21.83 5.79
CA ASP A 352 13.83 22.30 4.42
C ASP A 352 13.38 21.17 3.47
N SER A 353 13.40 19.92 3.94
CA SER A 353 12.93 18.77 3.16
C SER A 353 11.42 18.84 2.93
N PRO A 354 10.90 18.07 1.95
CA PRO A 354 9.44 17.94 1.76
C PRO A 354 8.68 17.55 3.05
N LEU A 355 9.22 16.61 3.83
CA LEU A 355 8.66 16.22 5.12
C LEU A 355 8.81 17.31 6.18
N GLY A 356 9.95 18.01 6.23
CA GLY A 356 10.18 19.14 7.14
C GLY A 356 9.17 20.27 6.92
N GLN A 357 8.93 20.63 5.66
CA GLN A 357 7.91 21.61 5.27
C GLN A 357 6.49 21.17 5.66
N ALA A 358 6.15 19.90 5.46
CA ALA A 358 4.86 19.37 5.88
C ALA A 358 4.70 19.36 7.41
N ALA A 359 5.74 18.96 8.15
CA ALA A 359 5.76 18.97 9.60
C ALA A 359 5.60 20.40 10.16
N ALA A 360 6.30 21.38 9.59
CA ALA A 360 6.15 22.79 9.96
C ALA A 360 4.73 23.32 9.72
N ARG A 361 4.05 22.83 8.68
CA ARG A 361 2.67 23.24 8.37
C ARG A 361 1.64 22.72 9.37
N TYR A 362 1.75 21.45 9.78
CA TYR A 362 0.80 20.80 10.69
C TYR A 362 1.14 20.97 12.17
N PHE A 363 2.43 21.08 12.48
CA PHE A 363 2.98 21.11 13.83
C PHE A 363 3.95 22.29 14.00
N PRO A 364 3.53 23.55 13.83
CA PRO A 364 4.45 24.69 13.77
C PRO A 364 5.36 24.83 14.99
N GLN A 365 4.87 24.49 16.19
CA GLN A 365 5.64 24.56 17.44
C GLN A 365 6.50 23.31 17.70
N LEU A 366 6.26 22.21 16.97
CA LEU A 366 6.91 20.92 17.17
C LEU A 366 7.54 20.40 15.87
N ALA A 367 7.80 21.29 14.91
CA ALA A 367 8.13 20.92 13.53
C ALA A 367 9.35 20.02 13.46
N GLU A 368 10.44 20.39 14.15
CA GLU A 368 11.69 19.62 14.20
C GLU A 368 11.49 18.26 14.88
N MET A 369 10.85 18.27 16.05
CA MET A 369 10.53 17.04 16.79
C MET A 369 9.70 16.09 15.92
N LYS A 370 8.64 16.58 15.27
CA LYS A 370 7.76 15.77 14.41
C LYS A 370 8.42 15.35 13.12
N TYR A 371 9.28 16.18 12.53
CA TYR A 371 10.10 15.77 11.39
C TYR A 371 10.98 14.56 11.76
N HIS A 372 11.66 14.59 12.90
CA HIS A 372 12.49 13.47 13.34
C HIS A 372 11.68 12.24 13.72
N GLU A 373 10.57 12.43 14.44
CA GLU A 373 9.66 11.35 14.84
C GLU A 373 9.12 10.64 13.58
N ILE A 374 8.43 11.36 12.71
CA ILE A 374 7.80 10.82 11.49
C ILE A 374 8.88 10.32 10.51
N GLY A 375 10.00 11.03 10.38
CA GLY A 375 11.08 10.70 9.45
C GLY A 375 11.86 9.43 9.81
N ASN A 376 12.04 9.16 11.11
CA ASN A 376 12.80 8.00 11.59
C ASN A 376 11.92 6.78 11.85
N TYR A 377 10.67 6.99 12.27
CA TYR A 377 9.77 5.93 12.68
C TYR A 377 9.62 4.79 11.65
N PRO A 378 9.37 5.05 10.35
CA PRO A 378 9.29 3.98 9.36
C PRO A 378 10.62 3.29 9.10
N THR A 379 11.74 4.03 9.19
CA THR A 379 13.08 3.47 8.96
C THR A 379 13.45 2.49 10.08
N GLN A 380 13.09 2.81 11.33
CA GLN A 380 13.32 1.94 12.48
C GLN A 380 12.52 0.63 12.38
N ILE A 381 11.23 0.73 12.05
CA ILE A 381 10.36 -0.44 11.89
C ILE A 381 10.88 -1.34 10.75
N MET A 382 11.09 -0.78 9.56
CA MET A 382 11.55 -1.58 8.42
C MET A 382 12.99 -2.10 8.59
N GLY A 383 13.84 -1.37 9.33
CA GLY A 383 15.17 -1.83 9.69
C GLY A 383 15.15 -3.12 10.54
N ARG A 384 14.22 -3.23 11.50
CA ARG A 384 14.05 -4.47 12.29
C ARG A 384 13.62 -5.65 11.42
N VAL A 385 12.72 -5.41 10.46
CA VAL A 385 12.24 -6.45 9.53
C VAL A 385 13.39 -7.02 8.70
N ILE A 386 14.28 -6.15 8.20
CA ILE A 386 15.45 -6.56 7.41
C ILE A 386 16.48 -7.26 8.31
N GLY A 387 16.74 -6.73 9.51
CA GLY A 387 17.69 -7.30 10.46
C GLY A 387 17.30 -8.70 10.94
N ALA A 388 16.01 -8.96 11.12
CA ALA A 388 15.49 -10.27 11.54
C ALA A 388 15.63 -11.39 10.47
N ARG A 389 16.06 -11.07 9.24
CA ARG A 389 16.34 -12.04 8.17
C ARG A 389 17.78 -12.56 8.17
N ARG A 390 18.66 -12.00 8.99
CA ARG A 390 20.04 -12.46 9.20
C ARG A 390 20.10 -13.36 10.42
#